data_AF-A0A9D8NQ93-F1
#
_entry.id   AF-A0A9D8NQ93-F1
#
_cell.length_a   1.000
_cell.length_b   1.000
_cell.length_c   1.000
_cell.angle_alpha   90.00
_cell.angle_beta   90.00
_cell.angle_gamma   90.00
#
_symmetry.space_group_name_H-M   'P 1'
#
loop_
_entity.id
_entity.type
_entity.pdbx_description
1 polymer ?
#
loop_
_entity_poly.entity_id
_entity_poly.type
_entity_poly.pdbx_seq_one_letter_code
_entity_poly.pdbx_strand_id
1 'polypeptide(L)'
;MDFKFTNFSIVVLAKANNPSILNPDFLKINKIVDSNYKVKDFICTPPVAQVSFDEGISIITEFERLQFIDNIQKRIPCDSQIPKVAVKYIETLPHVNYIAAGINFVGHYQFEDNTLANSFITGKFIKEGSWLSQGDGSTYVCLKFIYSFGKIKCTISIDSAEINKADGEIVPVIVVHANYNLDVKGNNIAEIKKFISDWRIQHEQFVSFLKKTFF
;
A
#
# COMPACT_ATOMS: atom_id res chain seq x y z
N MET A 1 5.53 21.55 -5.72
CA MET A 1 5.07 20.22 -6.16
C MET A 1 4.39 19.56 -4.99
N ASP A 2 3.09 19.29 -5.10
CA ASP A 2 2.34 18.69 -3.99
C ASP A 2 2.25 17.18 -4.18
N PHE A 3 2.60 16.44 -3.12
CA PHE A 3 2.49 14.99 -3.11
C PHE A 3 1.03 14.57 -2.91
N LYS A 4 0.50 13.73 -3.79
CA LYS A 4 -0.86 13.19 -3.70
C LYS A 4 -0.80 11.70 -3.36
N PHE A 5 -1.28 11.31 -2.18
CA PHE A 5 -1.50 9.89 -1.88
C PHE A 5 -2.54 9.31 -2.83
N THR A 6 -2.31 8.09 -3.31
CA THR A 6 -3.20 7.35 -4.22
C THR A 6 -3.58 5.97 -3.67
N ASN A 7 -2.75 5.38 -2.82
CA ASN A 7 -3.08 4.11 -2.17
C ASN A 7 -2.58 4.07 -0.73
N PHE A 8 -3.42 3.50 0.14
CA PHE A 8 -3.01 3.02 1.45
C PHE A 8 -3.56 1.61 1.61
N SER A 9 -2.69 0.65 1.89
CA SER A 9 -3.10 -0.74 2.09
C SER A 9 -2.28 -1.45 3.15
N ILE A 10 -2.92 -2.40 3.82
CA ILE A 10 -2.30 -3.30 4.78
C ILE A 10 -2.41 -4.71 4.23
N VAL A 11 -1.30 -5.43 4.26
CA VAL A 11 -1.23 -6.85 3.88
C VAL A 11 -0.81 -7.64 5.11
N VAL A 12 -1.45 -8.78 5.35
CA VAL A 12 -1.04 -9.74 6.38
C VAL A 12 -0.83 -11.08 5.68
N LEU A 13 0.34 -11.69 5.90
CA LEU A 13 0.63 -13.01 5.39
C LEU A 13 0.33 -14.05 6.46
N ALA A 14 -0.22 -15.19 6.04
CA ALA A 14 -0.44 -16.34 6.88
C ALA A 14 0.04 -17.61 6.17
N LYS A 15 0.32 -18.68 6.92
CA LYS A 15 0.63 -19.98 6.32
C LYS A 15 -0.58 -20.62 5.62
N ALA A 16 -1.77 -20.38 6.16
CA ALA A 16 -3.02 -20.92 5.65
C ALA A 16 -4.21 -20.11 6.22
N ASN A 17 -4.78 -19.25 5.40
CA ASN A 17 -6.11 -18.69 5.59
C ASN A 17 -7.15 -19.63 4.97
N ASN A 18 -8.40 -19.46 5.37
CA ASN A 18 -9.54 -20.05 4.67
C ASN A 18 -10.35 -18.92 4.01
N PRO A 19 -10.19 -18.66 2.70
CA PRO A 19 -10.94 -17.62 2.01
C PRO A 19 -12.45 -17.73 2.16
N SER A 20 -13.01 -18.94 2.31
CA SER A 20 -14.46 -19.13 2.46
C SER A 20 -15.05 -18.51 3.73
N ILE A 21 -14.23 -18.14 4.72
CA ILE A 21 -14.68 -17.42 5.92
C ILE A 21 -15.04 -15.97 5.59
N LEU A 22 -14.35 -15.35 4.64
CA LEU A 22 -14.57 -13.95 4.29
C LEU A 22 -15.87 -13.81 3.49
N ASN A 23 -16.90 -13.28 4.15
CA ASN A 23 -18.15 -12.85 3.54
C ASN A 23 -18.71 -11.64 4.32
N PRO A 24 -19.69 -10.90 3.77
CA PRO A 24 -20.23 -9.71 4.42
C PRO A 24 -20.79 -9.97 5.84
N ASP A 25 -21.49 -11.08 6.05
CA ASP A 25 -22.11 -11.40 7.34
C ASP A 25 -21.06 -11.68 8.40
N PHE A 26 -20.02 -12.44 8.06
CA PHE A 26 -18.87 -12.67 8.93
C PHE A 26 -18.26 -11.35 9.43
N LEU A 27 -18.07 -10.38 8.51
CA LEU A 27 -17.49 -9.08 8.86
C LEU A 27 -18.38 -8.26 9.78
N LYS A 28 -19.70 -8.27 9.54
CA LYS A 28 -20.68 -7.50 10.33
C LYS A 28 -20.95 -8.13 11.70
N ILE A 29 -21.20 -9.43 11.75
CA ILE A 29 -21.49 -10.18 13.01
C ILE A 29 -20.33 -10.03 14.00
N ASN A 30 -19.08 -10.14 13.51
CA ASN A 30 -17.89 -10.00 14.33
C ASN A 30 -17.46 -8.53 14.54
N LYS A 31 -18.25 -7.55 14.06
CA LYS A 31 -17.97 -6.11 14.20
C LYS A 31 -16.58 -5.71 13.68
N ILE A 32 -16.08 -6.43 12.68
CA ILE A 32 -14.81 -6.16 11.99
C ILE A 32 -14.97 -4.86 11.18
N VAL A 33 -16.14 -4.69 10.56
CA VAL A 33 -16.60 -3.44 9.92
C VAL A 33 -17.81 -2.87 10.67
N ASP A 34 -18.19 -1.63 10.38
CA ASP A 34 -19.42 -1.04 10.92
C ASP A 34 -20.66 -1.75 10.35
N SER A 35 -21.69 -1.96 11.17
CA SER A 35 -22.93 -2.61 10.75
C SER A 35 -23.64 -1.87 9.62
N ASN A 36 -23.47 -0.55 9.55
CA ASN A 36 -24.08 0.32 8.57
C ASN A 36 -23.38 0.31 7.21
N TYR A 37 -22.18 -0.29 7.09
CA TYR A 37 -21.48 -0.37 5.82
C TYR A 37 -22.29 -1.12 4.77
N LYS A 38 -22.35 -0.56 3.57
CA LYS A 38 -23.11 -1.13 2.45
C LYS A 38 -22.18 -1.94 1.55
N VAL A 39 -22.54 -3.19 1.30
CA VAL A 39 -21.78 -4.05 0.40
C VAL A 39 -21.98 -3.55 -1.02
N LYS A 40 -20.87 -3.18 -1.66
CA LYS A 40 -20.83 -2.78 -3.07
C LYS A 40 -20.74 -4.00 -3.98
N ASP A 41 -19.84 -4.91 -3.65
CA ASP A 41 -19.59 -6.15 -4.40
C ASP A 41 -18.90 -7.18 -3.51
N PHE A 42 -19.07 -8.46 -3.81
CA PHE A 42 -18.38 -9.54 -3.11
C PHE A 42 -18.19 -10.79 -3.98
N ILE A 43 -17.09 -11.50 -3.72
CA ILE A 43 -16.75 -12.79 -4.34
C ILE A 43 -16.40 -13.73 -3.20
N CYS A 44 -16.97 -14.94 -3.20
CA CYS A 44 -16.65 -15.97 -2.21
C CYS A 44 -16.39 -17.30 -2.93
N THR A 45 -15.14 -17.52 -3.33
CA THR A 45 -14.69 -18.78 -3.95
C THR A 45 -13.60 -19.43 -3.09
N PRO A 46 -13.37 -20.76 -3.20
CA PRO A 46 -12.33 -21.41 -2.42
C PRO A 46 -10.92 -20.80 -2.60
N PRO A 47 -10.49 -20.39 -3.81
CA PRO A 47 -9.17 -19.78 -4.00
C PRO A 47 -9.07 -18.34 -3.45
N VAL A 48 -10.15 -17.57 -3.61
CA VAL A 48 -10.18 -16.14 -3.27
C VAL A 48 -11.55 -15.69 -2.81
N ALA A 49 -11.56 -14.88 -1.78
CA ALA A 49 -12.72 -14.13 -1.35
C ALA A 49 -12.40 -12.63 -1.29
N GLN A 50 -13.37 -11.81 -1.65
CA GLN A 50 -13.29 -10.37 -1.61
C GLN A 50 -14.63 -9.79 -1.16
N VAL A 51 -14.59 -8.78 -0.29
CA VAL A 51 -15.75 -7.97 0.04
C VAL A 51 -15.35 -6.51 -0.12
N SER A 52 -16.11 -5.77 -0.93
CA SER A 52 -15.93 -4.34 -1.14
C SER A 52 -17.17 -3.59 -0.67
N PHE A 53 -16.95 -2.45 -0.02
CA PHE A 53 -18.01 -1.61 0.54
C PHE A 53 -18.10 -0.27 -0.19
N ASP A 54 -19.28 0.35 -0.20
CA ASP A 54 -19.49 1.70 -0.77
C ASP A 54 -18.66 2.76 -0.04
N GLU A 55 -18.33 2.52 1.22
CA GLU A 55 -17.41 3.34 2.01
C GLU A 55 -15.95 3.25 1.51
N GLY A 56 -15.68 2.48 0.45
CA GLY A 56 -14.41 2.38 -0.25
C GLY A 56 -13.39 1.43 0.39
N ILE A 57 -13.79 0.69 1.43
CA ILE A 57 -12.96 -0.35 2.03
C ILE A 57 -13.13 -1.64 1.25
N SER A 58 -12.02 -2.28 0.88
CA SER A 58 -12.00 -3.62 0.29
C SER A 58 -11.14 -4.55 1.14
N ILE A 59 -11.66 -5.74 1.41
CA ILE A 59 -10.97 -6.82 2.11
C ILE A 59 -10.86 -7.99 1.15
N ILE A 60 -9.66 -8.51 0.96
CA ILE A 60 -9.37 -9.62 0.04
C ILE A 60 -8.63 -10.69 0.84
N THR A 61 -9.06 -11.94 0.74
CA THR A 61 -8.41 -13.10 1.36
C THR A 61 -8.13 -14.15 0.31
N GLU A 62 -6.87 -14.54 0.24
CA GLU A 62 -6.32 -15.67 -0.50
C GLU A 62 -5.70 -16.65 0.51
N PHE A 63 -5.28 -17.83 0.04
CA PHE A 63 -4.76 -18.89 0.91
C PHE A 63 -3.60 -18.41 1.82
N GLU A 64 -2.66 -17.60 1.33
CA GLU A 64 -1.51 -17.14 2.13
C GLU A 64 -1.54 -15.65 2.46
N ARG A 65 -2.55 -14.93 1.97
CA ARG A 65 -2.54 -13.47 1.94
C ARG A 65 -3.90 -12.89 2.29
N LEU A 66 -3.88 -11.90 3.17
CA LEU A 66 -5.01 -11.06 3.54
C LEU A 66 -4.65 -9.61 3.23
N GLN A 67 -5.53 -8.88 2.55
CA GLN A 67 -5.28 -7.50 2.15
C GLN A 67 -6.48 -6.60 2.49
N PHE A 68 -6.16 -5.42 3.00
CA PHE A 68 -7.11 -4.35 3.32
C PHE A 68 -6.72 -3.12 2.52
N ILE A 69 -7.65 -2.56 1.77
CA ILE A 69 -7.42 -1.43 0.86
C ILE A 69 -8.44 -0.36 1.16
N ASP A 70 -7.99 0.90 1.19
CA ASP A 70 -8.85 2.07 1.20
C ASP A 70 -8.79 2.78 -0.15
N ASN A 71 -9.91 2.78 -0.86
CA ASN A 71 -10.03 3.35 -2.20
C ASN A 71 -10.49 4.82 -2.19
N ILE A 72 -10.70 5.44 -1.02
CA ILE A 72 -11.10 6.86 -0.94
C ILE A 72 -9.86 7.73 -0.76
N GLN A 73 -9.40 8.32 -1.87
CA GLN A 73 -8.17 9.11 -1.92
C GLN A 73 -8.13 10.25 -0.88
N LYS A 74 -9.24 10.95 -0.65
CA LYS A 74 -9.33 12.07 0.30
C LYS A 74 -9.15 11.67 1.76
N ARG A 75 -9.32 10.38 2.07
CA ARG A 75 -9.28 9.82 3.43
C ARG A 75 -7.92 9.23 3.77
N ILE A 76 -7.15 8.82 2.76
CA ILE A 76 -5.90 8.10 2.98
C ILE A 76 -4.72 9.05 3.26
N PRO A 77 -3.79 8.64 4.15
CA PRO A 77 -3.92 7.54 5.10
C PRO A 77 -4.60 7.94 6.43
N CYS A 78 -4.65 9.24 6.74
CA CYS A 78 -4.98 9.80 8.06
C CYS A 78 -6.31 9.37 8.67
N ASP A 79 -7.36 9.31 7.85
CA ASP A 79 -8.73 9.05 8.27
C ASP A 79 -9.19 7.64 7.92
N SER A 80 -8.29 6.82 7.35
CA SER A 80 -8.60 5.48 6.91
C SER A 80 -8.92 4.56 8.09
N GLN A 81 -9.95 3.71 7.91
CA GLN A 81 -10.33 2.73 8.92
C GLN A 81 -9.59 1.39 8.76
N ILE A 82 -8.83 1.19 7.68
CA ILE A 82 -8.17 -0.10 7.40
C ILE A 82 -7.26 -0.60 8.53
N PRO A 83 -6.54 0.23 9.32
CA PRO A 83 -5.73 -0.29 10.42
C PRO A 83 -6.59 -0.94 11.51
N LYS A 84 -7.73 -0.33 11.84
CA LYS A 84 -8.67 -0.87 12.83
C LYS A 84 -9.35 -2.15 12.32
N VAL A 85 -9.78 -2.14 11.06
CA VAL A 85 -10.40 -3.30 10.40
C VAL A 85 -9.43 -4.48 10.37
N ALA A 86 -8.18 -4.24 9.98
CA ALA A 86 -7.13 -5.25 9.91
C ALA A 86 -6.84 -5.87 11.28
N VAL A 87 -6.67 -5.05 12.32
CA VAL A 87 -6.46 -5.51 13.71
C VAL A 87 -7.63 -6.37 14.19
N LYS A 88 -8.87 -5.91 14.00
CA LYS A 88 -10.06 -6.67 14.43
C LYS A 88 -10.21 -8.01 13.70
N TYR A 89 -9.88 -8.05 12.41
CA TYR A 89 -9.95 -9.27 11.63
C TYR A 89 -9.01 -10.34 12.17
N ILE A 90 -7.73 -9.99 12.38
CA ILE A 90 -6.73 -10.96 12.87
C ILE A 90 -6.97 -11.35 14.34
N GLU A 91 -7.64 -10.50 15.12
CA GLU A 91 -8.11 -10.83 16.47
C GLU A 91 -9.27 -11.82 16.47
N THR A 92 -10.15 -11.73 15.47
CA THR A 92 -11.33 -12.61 15.35
C THR A 92 -10.94 -14.03 14.94
N LEU A 93 -9.81 -14.19 14.23
CA LEU A 93 -9.29 -15.48 13.76
C LEU A 93 -7.93 -15.81 14.39
N PRO A 94 -7.83 -15.98 15.72
CA PRO A 94 -6.54 -16.10 16.41
C PRO A 94 -5.79 -17.41 16.11
N HIS A 95 -6.48 -18.42 15.56
CA HIS A 95 -5.90 -19.71 15.23
C HIS A 95 -5.22 -19.74 13.86
N VAL A 96 -5.41 -18.71 13.03
CA VAL A 96 -4.67 -18.58 11.78
C VAL A 96 -3.22 -18.27 12.10
N ASN A 97 -2.29 -18.95 11.42
CA ASN A 97 -0.86 -18.78 11.63
C ASN A 97 -0.34 -17.60 10.79
N TYR A 98 -0.45 -16.40 11.33
CA TYR A 98 0.05 -15.17 10.73
C TYR A 98 1.57 -15.04 10.89
N ILE A 99 2.26 -14.76 9.79
CA ILE A 99 3.73 -14.82 9.71
C ILE A 99 4.39 -13.50 9.35
N ALA A 100 3.65 -12.56 8.77
CA ALA A 100 4.17 -11.23 8.43
C ALA A 100 3.05 -10.22 8.26
N ALA A 101 3.40 -8.93 8.30
CA ALA A 101 2.51 -7.84 7.93
C ALA A 101 3.25 -6.75 7.16
N GLY A 102 2.59 -6.19 6.17
CA GLY A 102 3.05 -5.12 5.31
C GLY A 102 2.14 -3.90 5.38
N ILE A 103 2.70 -2.70 5.45
CA ILE A 103 2.00 -1.43 5.31
C ILE A 103 2.53 -0.74 4.07
N ASN A 104 1.63 -0.41 3.15
CA ASN A 104 1.97 0.21 1.87
C ASN A 104 1.37 1.60 1.76
N PHE A 105 2.20 2.57 1.37
CA PHE A 105 1.78 3.89 0.94
C PHE A 105 2.21 4.08 -0.51
N VAL A 106 1.32 4.61 -1.33
CA VAL A 106 1.64 5.03 -2.69
C VAL A 106 1.11 6.43 -2.89
N GLY A 107 1.88 7.24 -3.59
CA GLY A 107 1.43 8.53 -4.07
C GLY A 107 2.32 9.02 -5.20
N HIS A 108 2.04 10.22 -5.68
CA HIS A 108 2.77 10.78 -6.80
C HIS A 108 2.93 12.29 -6.72
N TYR A 109 3.94 12.79 -7.42
CA TYR A 109 4.07 14.18 -7.84
C TYR A 109 3.69 14.29 -9.31
N GLN A 110 2.82 15.25 -9.62
CA GLN A 110 2.41 15.54 -10.98
C GLN A 110 3.37 16.54 -11.63
N PHE A 111 3.68 16.31 -12.92
CA PHE A 111 4.51 17.17 -13.75
C PHE A 111 3.69 17.77 -14.90
N GLU A 112 4.22 18.84 -15.48
CA GLU A 112 3.58 19.52 -16.62
C GLU A 112 3.77 18.75 -17.93
N ASP A 113 4.93 18.11 -18.11
CA ASP A 113 5.24 17.32 -19.29
C ASP A 113 6.08 16.06 -18.97
N ASN A 114 6.06 15.12 -19.91
CA ASN A 114 6.75 13.82 -19.82
C ASN A 114 8.28 13.95 -19.79
N THR A 115 8.85 14.95 -20.46
CA THR A 115 10.30 15.18 -20.49
C THR A 115 10.80 15.58 -19.11
N LEU A 116 10.08 16.46 -18.41
CA LEU A 116 10.39 16.86 -17.05
C LEU A 116 10.24 15.70 -16.06
N ALA A 117 9.17 14.90 -16.18
CA ALA A 117 9.00 13.73 -15.32
C ALA A 117 10.13 12.69 -15.52
N ASN A 118 10.47 12.38 -16.78
CA ASN A 118 11.51 11.38 -17.09
C ASN A 118 12.92 11.85 -16.73
N SER A 119 13.20 13.15 -16.87
CA SER A 119 14.50 13.74 -16.49
C SER A 119 14.61 14.09 -15.01
N PHE A 120 13.53 14.05 -14.24
CA PHE A 120 13.56 14.43 -12.82
C PHE A 120 14.54 13.56 -12.02
N ILE A 121 14.45 12.23 -12.17
CA ILE A 121 15.26 11.30 -11.38
C ILE A 121 16.73 11.44 -11.75
N THR A 122 17.04 11.51 -13.04
CA THR A 122 18.41 11.66 -13.53
C THR A 122 18.97 13.01 -13.10
N GLY A 123 18.27 14.12 -13.38
CA GLY A 123 18.73 15.47 -13.04
C GLY A 123 18.91 15.72 -11.54
N LYS A 124 18.14 15.03 -10.68
CA LYS A 124 18.22 15.22 -9.22
C LYS A 124 19.18 14.27 -8.52
N PHE A 125 19.27 13.01 -8.94
CA PHE A 125 19.92 11.95 -8.15
C PHE A 125 21.11 11.29 -8.83
N ILE A 126 21.27 11.42 -10.15
CA ILE A 126 22.30 10.70 -10.89
C ILE A 126 23.14 11.67 -11.71
N LYS A 127 24.45 11.64 -11.52
CA LYS A 127 25.36 12.43 -12.35
C LYS A 127 25.23 11.98 -13.81
N GLU A 128 25.05 12.95 -14.72
CA GLU A 128 25.01 12.71 -16.15
C GLU A 128 26.24 11.95 -16.65
N GLY A 129 26.04 11.11 -17.67
CA GLY A 129 27.11 10.33 -18.28
C GLY A 129 26.73 9.75 -19.62
N SER A 130 27.67 9.03 -20.23
CA SER A 130 27.53 8.41 -21.56
C SER A 130 26.41 7.37 -21.67
N TRP A 131 25.79 7.00 -20.55
CA TRP A 131 24.63 6.13 -20.47
C TRP A 131 23.33 6.81 -20.95
N LEU A 132 23.23 8.15 -20.89
CA LEU A 132 22.06 8.90 -21.38
C LEU A 132 21.87 8.81 -22.90
N SER A 133 22.95 8.58 -23.64
CA SER A 133 22.97 8.51 -25.09
C SER A 133 23.09 7.08 -25.63
N GLN A 134 22.83 6.06 -24.80
CA GLN A 134 22.80 4.67 -25.25
C GLN A 134 21.45 4.35 -25.91
N GLY A 135 21.45 3.52 -26.95
CA GLY A 135 20.23 3.10 -27.64
C GLY A 135 19.57 4.24 -28.42
N ASP A 136 18.24 4.36 -28.32
CA ASP A 136 17.43 5.38 -28.98
C ASP A 136 17.37 6.72 -28.22
N GLY A 137 18.12 6.83 -27.11
CA GLY A 137 18.12 8.01 -26.25
C GLY A 137 16.96 8.06 -25.24
N SER A 138 16.09 7.04 -25.19
CA SER A 138 15.08 6.91 -24.15
C SER A 138 15.67 6.21 -22.92
N THR A 139 16.00 6.99 -21.89
CA THR A 139 16.54 6.44 -20.64
C THR A 139 15.50 6.49 -19.54
N TYR A 140 15.11 5.31 -19.05
CA TYR A 140 14.26 5.17 -17.88
C TYR A 140 15.11 4.85 -16.64
N VAL A 141 14.85 5.56 -15.54
CA VAL A 141 15.59 5.38 -14.29
C VAL A 141 14.61 5.20 -13.13
N CYS A 142 14.87 4.18 -12.32
CA CYS A 142 14.20 3.92 -11.05
C CYS A 142 15.22 4.04 -9.92
N LEU A 143 14.80 4.59 -8.78
CA LEU A 143 15.56 4.53 -7.53
C LEU A 143 14.86 3.63 -6.54
N LYS A 144 15.64 2.81 -5.82
CA LYS A 144 15.15 1.96 -4.75
C LYS A 144 16.03 2.11 -3.51
N PHE A 145 15.40 2.49 -2.41
CA PHE A 145 16.03 2.61 -1.09
C PHE A 145 15.52 1.48 -0.19
N ILE A 146 16.43 0.82 0.52
CA ILE A 146 16.10 -0.26 1.46
C ILE A 146 16.69 0.10 2.81
N TYR A 147 15.83 0.25 3.82
CA TYR A 147 16.16 0.57 5.19
C TYR A 147 15.76 -0.56 6.14
N SER A 148 16.43 -0.65 7.28
CA SER A 148 16.09 -1.56 8.37
C SER A 148 15.90 -0.79 9.67
N PHE A 149 14.72 -0.88 10.27
CA PHE A 149 14.33 -0.27 11.54
C PHE A 149 14.04 -1.38 12.56
N GLY A 150 15.10 -1.95 13.14
CA GLY A 150 15.00 -3.14 13.98
C GLY A 150 14.49 -4.33 13.16
N LYS A 151 13.29 -4.84 13.48
CA LYS A 151 12.65 -5.95 12.75
C LYS A 151 11.87 -5.52 11.51
N ILE A 152 11.65 -4.21 11.32
CA ILE A 152 10.88 -3.68 10.20
C ILE A 152 11.83 -3.36 9.05
N LYS A 153 11.57 -3.93 7.87
CA LYS A 153 12.25 -3.54 6.63
C LYS A 153 11.39 -2.51 5.91
N CYS A 154 11.99 -1.43 5.45
CA CYS A 154 11.30 -0.41 4.65
C CYS A 154 11.94 -0.35 3.27
N THR A 155 11.13 -0.50 2.23
CA THR A 155 11.55 -0.30 0.84
C THR A 155 10.81 0.91 0.30
N ILE A 156 11.54 1.89 -0.24
CA ILE A 156 10.97 3.03 -0.95
C ILE A 156 11.45 3.00 -2.41
N SER A 157 10.54 3.00 -3.37
CA SER A 157 10.89 3.18 -4.79
C SER A 157 10.38 4.51 -5.33
N ILE A 158 11.13 5.07 -6.29
CA ILE A 158 10.80 6.30 -7.02
C ILE A 158 10.93 5.98 -8.50
N ASP A 159 9.84 6.19 -9.23
CA ASP A 159 9.65 5.73 -10.60
C ASP A 159 8.97 6.83 -11.42
N SER A 160 9.36 7.05 -12.67
CA SER A 160 8.53 7.86 -13.59
C SER A 160 7.41 7.00 -14.16
N ALA A 161 6.23 7.55 -14.30
CA ALA A 161 5.06 6.85 -14.84
C ALA A 161 4.06 7.83 -15.46
N GLU A 162 3.01 7.27 -16.04
CA GLU A 162 1.88 8.01 -16.59
C GLU A 162 0.59 7.56 -15.89
N ILE A 163 -0.28 8.50 -15.56
CA ILE A 163 -1.64 8.23 -15.06
C ILE A 163 -2.62 8.51 -16.19
N ASN A 164 -3.37 7.49 -16.59
CA ASN A 164 -4.50 7.63 -17.50
C ASN A 164 -5.74 8.09 -16.72
N LYS A 165 -6.21 9.30 -16.99
CA LYS A 165 -7.49 9.79 -16.46
C LYS A 165 -8.67 9.22 -17.25
N ALA A 166 -9.86 9.28 -16.64
CA ALA A 166 -11.08 8.71 -17.22
C ALA A 166 -11.53 9.41 -18.52
N ASP A 167 -11.10 10.64 -18.75
CA ASP A 167 -11.32 11.42 -19.97
C ASP A 167 -10.29 11.15 -21.08
N GLY A 168 -9.33 10.25 -20.84
CA GLY A 168 -8.24 9.92 -21.76
C GLY A 168 -7.03 10.86 -21.66
N GLU A 169 -7.05 11.84 -20.76
CA GLU A 169 -5.88 12.67 -20.49
C GLU A 169 -4.78 11.83 -19.82
N ILE A 170 -3.56 11.89 -20.39
CA ILE A 170 -2.36 11.24 -19.84
C ILE A 170 -1.59 12.26 -19.02
N VAL A 171 -1.39 11.96 -17.73
CA VAL A 171 -0.67 12.84 -16.82
C VAL A 171 0.69 12.24 -16.45
N PRO A 172 1.80 12.93 -16.74
CA PRO A 172 3.13 12.50 -16.36
C PRO A 172 3.34 12.68 -14.85
N VAL A 173 3.90 11.65 -14.20
CA VAL A 173 4.10 11.64 -12.75
C VAL A 173 5.43 11.01 -12.33
N ILE A 174 5.90 11.40 -11.15
CA ILE A 174 6.83 10.60 -10.36
C ILE A 174 6.03 9.88 -9.28
N VAL A 175 5.97 8.56 -9.36
CA VAL A 175 5.32 7.70 -8.35
C VAL A 175 6.34 7.34 -7.29
N VAL A 176 5.90 7.41 -6.03
CA VAL A 176 6.69 6.96 -4.89
C VAL A 176 5.93 5.87 -4.16
N HIS A 177 6.53 4.70 -4.06
CA HIS A 177 6.01 3.56 -3.32
C HIS A 177 6.79 3.40 -2.02
N ALA A 178 6.12 3.24 -0.89
CA ALA A 178 6.74 2.84 0.38
C ALA A 178 6.08 1.56 0.90
N ASN A 179 6.89 0.53 1.11
CA ASN A 179 6.50 -0.74 1.69
C ASN A 179 7.26 -0.94 3.01
N TYR A 180 6.53 -1.06 4.11
CA TYR A 180 7.06 -1.40 5.42
C TYR A 180 6.65 -2.84 5.72
N ASN A 181 7.62 -3.74 5.92
CA ASN A 181 7.38 -5.14 6.16
C ASN A 181 7.92 -5.55 7.53
N LEU A 182 7.08 -6.24 8.31
CA LEU A 182 7.42 -6.91 9.55
C LEU A 182 7.30 -8.42 9.35
N ASP A 183 8.41 -9.14 9.53
CA ASP A 183 8.42 -10.60 9.61
C ASP A 183 8.32 -11.04 11.08
N VAL A 184 7.46 -12.02 11.36
CA VAL A 184 7.17 -12.46 12.73
C VAL A 184 7.45 -13.96 12.88
N LYS A 185 8.12 -14.31 13.97
CA LYS A 185 8.36 -15.71 14.33
C LYS A 185 7.25 -16.20 15.25
N GLY A 186 6.65 -17.36 14.94
CA GLY A 186 5.80 -18.10 15.87
C GLY A 186 4.39 -17.54 16.13
N ASN A 187 3.64 -17.16 15.09
CA ASN A 187 2.26 -16.64 15.18
C ASN A 187 2.05 -15.56 16.27
N ASN A 188 2.98 -14.61 16.38
CA ASN A 188 2.89 -13.55 17.38
C ASN A 188 1.92 -12.45 16.92
N ILE A 189 0.62 -12.72 17.08
CA ILE A 189 -0.47 -11.81 16.70
C ILE A 189 -0.34 -10.45 17.41
N ALA A 190 0.14 -10.43 18.66
CA ALA A 190 0.33 -9.18 19.39
C ALA A 190 1.34 -8.24 18.72
N GLU A 191 2.42 -8.79 18.15
CA GLU A 191 3.43 -8.02 17.43
C GLU A 191 2.90 -7.48 16.09
N ILE A 192 2.12 -8.28 15.34
CA ILE A 192 1.43 -7.84 14.12
C ILE A 192 0.45 -6.71 14.43
N LYS A 193 -0.40 -6.91 15.44
CA LYS A 193 -1.39 -5.91 15.86
C LYS A 193 -0.72 -4.60 16.23
N LYS A 194 0.37 -4.65 17.00
CA LYS A 194 1.13 -3.47 17.38
C LYS A 194 1.68 -2.76 16.14
N PHE A 195 2.31 -3.50 15.24
CA PHE A 195 2.84 -2.93 13.99
C PHE A 195 1.76 -2.24 13.14
N ILE A 196 0.59 -2.87 12.97
CA ILE A 196 -0.54 -2.27 12.25
C ILE A 196 -1.10 -1.05 12.99
N SER A 197 -1.21 -1.11 14.32
CA SER A 197 -1.72 0.00 15.13
C SER A 197 -0.79 1.21 15.11
N ASP A 198 0.53 0.94 15.02
CA ASP A 198 1.59 1.94 14.97
C ASP A 198 1.81 2.53 13.57
N TRP A 199 0.92 2.26 12.58
CA TRP A 199 1.07 2.66 11.17
C TRP A 199 1.46 4.13 10.93
N ARG A 200 1.09 5.02 11.87
CA ARG A 200 1.43 6.45 11.82
C ARG A 200 2.95 6.68 11.89
N ILE A 201 3.68 5.84 12.60
CA ILE A 201 5.15 5.91 12.66
C ILE A 201 5.73 5.69 11.26
N GLN A 202 5.26 4.68 10.53
CA GLN A 202 5.70 4.41 9.16
C GLN A 202 5.28 5.53 8.21
N HIS A 203 4.06 6.07 8.36
CA HIS A 203 3.61 7.22 7.58
C HIS A 203 4.48 8.47 7.82
N GLU A 204 4.81 8.80 9.07
CA GLU A 204 5.66 9.93 9.42
C GLU A 204 7.08 9.77 8.88
N GLN A 205 7.64 8.56 8.94
CA GLN A 205 8.93 8.24 8.32
C GLN A 205 8.89 8.44 6.81
N PHE A 206 7.82 7.99 6.15
CA PHE A 206 7.65 8.16 4.71
C PHE A 206 7.52 9.65 4.33
N VAL A 207 6.69 10.41 5.04
CA VAL A 207 6.56 11.86 4.82
C VAL A 207 7.89 12.58 5.09
N SER A 208 8.65 12.18 6.11
CA SER A 208 9.97 12.74 6.35
C SER A 208 10.95 12.43 5.22
N PHE A 209 10.89 11.23 4.63
CA PHE A 209 11.69 10.88 3.45
C PHE A 209 11.32 11.78 2.28
N LEU A 210 10.03 11.90 1.95
CA LEU A 210 9.54 12.75 0.86
C LEU A 210 10.01 14.20 1.03
N LYS A 211 9.87 14.75 2.24
CA LYS A 211 10.30 16.13 2.54
C LYS A 211 11.80 16.36 2.34
N LYS A 212 12.66 15.40 2.72
CA LYS A 212 14.13 15.56 2.61
C LYS A 212 14.68 15.23 1.22
N THR A 213 13.95 14.42 0.48
CA THR A 213 14.39 13.93 -0.84
C THR A 213 13.87 14.83 -1.96
N PHE A 214 12.64 15.36 -1.83
CA PHE A 214 12.01 16.17 -2.87
C PHE A 214 12.11 17.69 -2.63
N PHE A 215 12.36 18.14 -1.39
CA PHE A 215 12.60 19.54 -1.04
C PHE A 215 13.93 19.69 -0.29
#